data_AF-S2E213-F1
#
_entry.id   AF-S2E213-F1
#
_cell.length_a   1.000
_cell.length_b   1.000
_cell.length_c   1.000
_cell.angle_alpha   90.00
_cell.angle_beta   90.00
_cell.angle_gamma   90.00
#
_symmetry.space_group_name_H-M   'P 1'
#
loop_
_entity.id
_entity.type
_entity.pdbx_description
1 polymer ?
#
loop_
_entity_poly.entity_id
_entity_poly.type
_entity_poly.pdbx_seq_one_letter_code
_entity_poly.pdbx_strand_id
1 'polypeptide(L)' 'MKDMKINHNFKNLNVWKKPVDLAVNVYQTTKSFPSEEKSGMKSQMRRASVSIPSKIAEGT' A
#
# COMPACT_ATOMS: atom_id res chain seq x y z
N MET A 1 -7.72 25.13 -25.80
CA MET A 1 -8.15 25.05 -24.39
C MET A 1 -7.09 24.23 -23.67
N LYS A 2 -6.40 24.79 -22.68
CA LYS A 2 -5.31 24.09 -21.98
C LYS A 2 -5.92 22.94 -21.19
N ASP A 3 -5.42 21.72 -21.40
CA ASP A 3 -5.76 20.56 -20.59
C ASP A 3 -5.52 20.89 -19.11
N MET A 4 -6.61 21.04 -18.38
CA MET A 4 -6.60 21.20 -16.94
C MET A 4 -6.13 19.87 -16.36
N LYS A 5 -4.81 19.71 -16.18
CA LYS A 5 -4.24 18.62 -15.39
C LYS A 5 -4.87 18.72 -13.99
N ILE A 6 -5.90 17.91 -13.74
CA ILE A 6 -6.41 17.76 -12.39
C ILE A 6 -5.28 17.10 -11.59
N ASN A 7 -4.70 17.87 -10.68
CA ASN A 7 -3.68 17.38 -9.78
C ASN A 7 -4.41 16.54 -8.72
N HIS A 8 -4.79 15.31 -9.09
CA HIS A 8 -5.49 14.36 -8.23
C HIS A 8 -4.54 13.91 -7.12
N ASN A 9 -4.50 14.70 -6.04
CA ASN A 9 -3.66 14.40 -4.88
C ASN A 9 -4.33 13.32 -4.02
N PHE A 10 -4.32 12.07 -4.51
CA PHE A 10 -4.82 10.89 -3.81
C PHE A 10 -4.24 10.75 -2.39
N LYS A 11 -3.05 11.32 -2.14
CA LYS A 11 -2.39 11.29 -0.83
C LYS A 11 -3.20 12.02 0.26
N ASN A 12 -4.12 12.91 -0.12
CA ASN A 12 -5.03 13.57 0.83
C ASN A 12 -6.24 12.71 1.20
N LEU A 13 -6.55 11.67 0.42
CA LEU A 13 -7.73 10.84 0.64
C LEU A 13 -7.53 9.87 1.80
N ASN A 14 -8.48 9.84 2.73
CA ASN A 14 -8.47 8.89 3.84
C ASN A 14 -8.51 7.43 3.36
N VAL A 15 -9.16 7.17 2.22
CA VAL A 15 -9.21 5.85 1.61
C VAL A 15 -7.82 5.40 1.14
N TRP A 16 -6.91 6.31 0.80
CA TRP A 16 -5.52 6.00 0.48
C TRP A 16 -4.62 5.91 1.73
N LYS A 17 -4.80 6.81 2.70
CA LYS A 17 -3.99 6.86 3.93
C LYS A 17 -4.12 5.59 4.79
N LYS A 18 -5.35 5.10 4.99
CA LYS A 18 -5.60 3.92 5.84
C LYS A 18 -4.86 2.65 5.35
N PRO A 19 -4.86 2.31 4.04
CA PRO A 19 -4.05 1.23 3.51
C PRO A 19 -2.54 1.44 3.61
N VAL A 20 -2.05 2.68 3.57
CA VAL A 20 -0.62 2.97 3.82
C VAL A 20 -0.25 2.59 5.25
N ASP A 21 -1.05 2.99 6.23
CA ASP A 21 -0.85 2.61 7.63
C ASP A 21 -0.94 1.09 7.82
N LEU A 22 -1.88 0.44 7.13
CA LEU A 22 -1.98 -1.02 7.10
C LEU A 22 -0.70 -1.67 6.56
N ALA A 23 -0.14 -1.17 5.46
CA ALA A 23 1.11 -1.69 4.92
C ALA A 23 2.26 -1.55 5.93
N VAL A 24 2.38 -0.40 6.61
CA VAL A 24 3.38 -0.22 7.68
C VAL A 24 3.20 -1.26 8.79
N ASN A 25 1.97 -1.47 9.26
CA ASN A 25 1.67 -2.46 10.30
C ASN A 25 1.98 -3.89 9.83
N VAL A 26 1.64 -4.26 8.59
CA VAL A 26 1.98 -5.57 8.03
C VAL A 26 3.50 -5.76 7.96
N TYR A 27 4.26 -4.73 7.56
CA TYR A 27 5.71 -4.79 7.57
C TYR A 27 6.26 -4.99 8.98
N GLN A 28 5.72 -4.30 9.99
CA GLN A 28 6.12 -4.43 11.39
C GLN A 28 5.77 -5.82 11.96
N THR A 29 4.53 -6.28 11.81
CA THR A 29 4.08 -7.60 12.30
C THR A 29 4.86 -8.74 11.67
N THR A 30 5.13 -8.67 10.36
CA THR A 30 5.89 -9.72 9.66
C THR A 30 7.40 -9.67 9.92
N LYS A 31 7.92 -8.71 10.70
CA LYS A 31 9.34 -8.73 11.11
C LYS A 31 9.67 -9.90 12.02
N SER A 32 8.74 -10.30 12.91
CA SER A 32 8.93 -11.40 13.87
C SER A 32 8.74 -12.79 13.26
N PHE A 33 8.34 -12.89 11.99
CA PHE A 33 8.14 -14.18 11.34
C PHE A 33 9.48 -14.92 11.16
N PRO A 34 9.49 -16.26 11.26
CA PRO A 34 10.68 -17.07 11.01
C PRO A 34 11.30 -16.79 9.64
N SER A 35 12.61 -17.01 9.52
CA SER A 35 13.36 -16.79 8.27
C SER A 35 12.85 -17.66 7.12
N GLU A 36 12.32 -18.84 7.43
CA GLU A 36 11.75 -19.81 6.51
C GLU A 36 10.52 -19.24 5.79
N GLU A 37 9.78 -18.32 6.43
CA GLU A 37 8.59 -17.67 5.86
C GLU A 37 8.91 -16.45 4.98
N LYS A 38 10.20 -16.08 4.84
CA LYS A 38 10.62 -14.86 4.13
C LYS A 38 10.11 -14.81 2.70
N SER A 39 10.16 -15.93 1.98
CA SER A 39 9.65 -16.07 0.62
C SER A 39 8.20 -16.56 0.56
N GLY A 40 7.68 -17.08 1.68
CA GLY A 40 6.30 -17.56 1.84
C GLY A 40 5.36 -16.45 2.30
N MET A 41 4.78 -16.63 3.49
CA MET A 41 3.69 -15.79 4.00
C MET A 41 4.10 -14.32 4.14
N LYS A 42 5.34 -14.05 4.58
CA LYS A 42 5.86 -12.69 4.77
C LYS A 42 5.85 -11.88 3.47
N SER A 43 6.29 -12.48 2.37
CA SER A 43 6.33 -11.82 1.06
C SER A 43 4.92 -11.59 0.52
N GLN A 44 4.03 -12.58 0.64
CA GLN A 44 2.66 -12.49 0.16
C GLN A 44 1.87 -11.40 0.90
N MET A 45 1.92 -11.38 2.23
CA MET A 45 1.23 -10.37 3.05
C MET A 45 1.70 -8.95 2.73
N ARG A 46 3.02 -8.75 2.63
CA ARG A 46 3.60 -7.42 2.31
C ARG A 46 3.15 -6.94 0.94
N ARG A 47 3.23 -7.78 -0.10
CA ARG A 47 2.79 -7.41 -1.45
C ARG A 47 1.29 -7.10 -1.52
N ALA A 48 0.46 -7.91 -0.87
CA ALA A 48 -0.98 -7.68 -0.81
C ALA A 48 -1.31 -6.36 -0.09
N SER A 49 -0.63 -6.04 1.01
CA SER A 49 -0.87 -4.78 1.73
C SER A 49 -0.47 -3.54 0.92
N VAL A 50 0.62 -3.62 0.16
CA VAL A 50 1.11 -2.51 -0.68
C VAL A 50 0.27 -2.33 -1.95
N SER A 51 -0.38 -3.38 -2.46
CA SER A 51 -1.18 -3.26 -3.69
C SER A 51 -2.44 -2.41 -3.49
N ILE A 52 -3.01 -2.36 -2.28
CA ILE A 52 -4.22 -1.58 -1.98
C ILE A 52 -4.01 -0.07 -2.21
N PRO A 53 -3.05 0.62 -1.56
CA PRO A 53 -2.84 2.04 -1.80
C PRO A 53 -2.37 2.33 -3.24
N SER A 54 -1.65 1.41 -3.88
CA SER A 54 -1.27 1.53 -5.29
C SER A 54 -2.49 1.51 -6.21
N LYS A 55 -3.45 0.60 -5.98
CA LYS A 55 -4.68 0.52 -6.78
C LYS A 55 -5.56 1.74 -6.63
N ILE A 56 -5.59 2.34 -5.44
CA ILE A 56 -6.31 3.59 -5.20
C ILE A 56 -5.64 4.73 -5.96
N ALA A 57 -4.30 4.83 -5.89
CA ALA A 57 -3.53 5.85 -6.60
C ALA A 57 -3.63 5.71 -8.14
N GLU A 58 -3.70 4.48 -8.66
CA GLU A 58 -3.91 4.19 -10.10
C GLU A 58 -5.32 4.59 -10.57
N GLY A 59 -6.31 4.52 -9.68
CA GLY A 59 -7.72 4.82 -10.00
C GLY A 59 -8.15 6.26 -9.73
N THR A 60 -7.23 7.16 -9.38
CA THR A 60 -7.49 8.59 -9.14
C THR A 60 -6.76 9.47 -10.14
#